data_AF-A0A329WA70-F1
#
_entry.id   AF-A0A329WA70-F1
#
_cell.length_a   1.000
_cell.length_b   1.000
_cell.length_c   1.000
_cell.angle_alpha   90.00
_cell.angle_beta   90.00
_cell.angle_gamma   90.00
#
_symmetry.space_group_name_H-M   'P 1'
#
loop_
_entity.id
_entity.type
_entity.pdbx_description
1 polymer ?
#
loop_
_entity_poly.entity_id
_entity_poly.type
_entity_poly.pdbx_seq_one_letter_code
_entity_poly.pdbx_strand_id
1 'polypeptide(L)'
;MIKLTQEQFDKIIDLEDNTYIEKIRQCILSEHADLVVHEDEKNLRKRLKEAYRYLISELGFKDKKLVRSYLYLTAFNLNFHGVPEIKNALEAGENPEQQYKDILRIIDNLLKRRK
;
A
#
# COMPACT_ATOMS: atom_id res chain seq x y z
N MET A 1 15.65 -22.62 -24.26
CA MET A 1 15.69 -21.29 -23.64
C MET A 1 14.44 -20.55 -24.05
N ILE A 2 13.48 -20.35 -23.15
CA ILE A 2 12.24 -19.62 -23.46
C ILE A 2 12.60 -18.14 -23.54
N LYS A 3 12.33 -17.50 -24.68
CA LYS A 3 12.43 -16.03 -24.83
C LYS A 3 11.01 -15.47 -24.75
N LEU A 4 10.69 -14.81 -23.64
CA LEU A 4 9.44 -14.09 -23.49
C LEU A 4 9.58 -12.70 -24.12
N THR A 5 8.53 -12.20 -24.75
CA THR A 5 8.46 -10.81 -25.20
C THR A 5 8.28 -9.87 -24.01
N GLN A 6 8.57 -8.58 -24.18
CA GLN A 6 8.31 -7.58 -23.13
C GLN A 6 6.84 -7.60 -22.69
N GLU A 7 5.91 -7.71 -23.64
CA GLU A 7 4.47 -7.79 -23.35
C GLU A 7 4.11 -9.03 -22.49
N GLN A 8 4.79 -10.16 -22.72
CA GLN A 8 4.59 -11.36 -21.91
C GLN A 8 5.16 -11.20 -20.50
N PHE A 9 6.30 -10.51 -20.35
CA PHE A 9 6.85 -10.16 -19.04
C PHE A 9 5.91 -9.22 -18.27
N ASP A 10 5.42 -8.17 -18.91
CA ASP A 10 4.51 -7.21 -18.27
C ASP A 10 3.22 -7.90 -17.78
N LYS A 11 2.68 -8.85 -18.56
CA LYS A 11 1.52 -9.66 -18.15
C LYS A 11 1.81 -10.53 -16.92
N ILE A 12 3.01 -11.07 -16.80
CA ILE A 12 3.42 -11.87 -15.63
C ILE A 12 3.52 -10.97 -14.40
N ILE A 13 4.17 -9.81 -14.52
CA ILE A 13 4.29 -8.83 -13.42
C ILE A 13 2.90 -8.38 -12.95
N ASP A 14 2.02 -8.02 -13.87
CA ASP A 14 0.65 -7.62 -13.53
C ASP A 14 -0.13 -8.76 -12.85
N LEU A 15 0.10 -10.02 -13.24
CA LEU A 15 -0.53 -11.19 -12.61
C LEU A 15 -0.03 -11.39 -11.18
N GLU A 16 1.29 -11.28 -10.97
CA GLU A 16 1.93 -11.40 -9.66
C GLU A 16 1.43 -10.30 -8.70
N ASP A 17 1.42 -9.05 -9.17
CA ASP A 17 0.90 -7.92 -8.41
C ASP A 17 -0.57 -8.10 -8.06
N ASN A 18 -1.41 -8.49 -9.02
CA ASN A 18 -2.82 -8.74 -8.76
C ASN A 18 -3.04 -9.86 -7.73
N THR A 19 -2.21 -10.91 -7.77
CA THR A 19 -2.26 -12.03 -6.83
C THR A 19 -1.84 -11.58 -5.42
N TYR A 20 -0.78 -10.78 -5.32
CA TYR A 20 -0.35 -10.20 -4.05
C TYR A 20 -1.44 -9.30 -3.44
N ILE A 21 -2.04 -8.42 -4.24
CA ILE A 21 -3.11 -7.53 -3.79
C ILE A 21 -4.35 -8.31 -3.33
N GLU A 22 -4.73 -9.36 -4.06
CA GLU A 22 -5.85 -10.19 -3.65
C GLU A 22 -5.56 -10.90 -2.32
N LYS A 23 -4.34 -11.43 -2.14
CA LYS A 23 -3.93 -12.03 -0.87
C LYS A 23 -3.99 -11.04 0.28
N ILE A 24 -3.48 -9.83 0.10
CA ILE A 24 -3.52 -8.77 1.12
C ILE A 24 -4.97 -8.39 1.44
N ARG A 25 -5.83 -8.25 0.43
CA ARG A 25 -7.27 -7.97 0.62
C ARG A 25 -7.93 -9.03 1.48
N GLN A 26 -7.71 -10.31 1.17
CA GLN A 26 -8.26 -11.42 1.96
C GLN A 26 -7.75 -11.40 3.40
N CYS A 27 -6.46 -11.16 3.63
CA CYS A 27 -5.92 -11.03 4.99
C CYS A 27 -6.60 -9.89 5.76
N ILE A 28 -6.71 -8.70 5.16
CA ILE A 28 -7.34 -7.53 5.79
C ILE A 28 -8.79 -7.83 6.17
N LEU A 29 -9.58 -8.42 5.26
CA LEU A 29 -10.96 -8.78 5.53
C LEU A 29 -11.09 -9.89 6.57
N SER A 30 -10.15 -10.84 6.62
CA SER A 30 -10.17 -11.91 7.63
C SER A 30 -9.79 -11.43 9.03
N GLU A 31 -8.87 -10.46 9.13
CA GLU A 31 -8.31 -9.99 10.40
C GLU A 31 -9.09 -8.79 10.97
N HIS A 32 -9.61 -7.92 10.11
CA HIS A 32 -10.07 -6.58 10.47
C HIS A 32 -11.25 -6.09 9.60
N ALA A 33 -12.19 -6.97 9.23
CA ALA A 33 -13.36 -6.61 8.40
C ALA A 33 -14.14 -5.38 8.94
N ASP A 34 -14.23 -5.26 10.25
CA ASP A 34 -14.93 -4.20 10.97
C ASP A 34 -14.27 -2.82 10.84
N LEU A 35 -12.96 -2.80 10.56
CA LEU A 35 -12.18 -1.57 10.41
C LEU A 35 -12.07 -1.13 8.94
N VAL A 36 -12.46 -1.98 8.00
CA VAL A 36 -12.48 -1.63 6.58
C VAL A 36 -13.63 -0.67 6.33
N VAL A 37 -13.34 0.44 5.65
CA VAL A 37 -14.38 1.39 5.23
C VAL A 37 -15.42 0.64 4.40
N HIS A 38 -16.69 0.69 4.80
CA HIS A 38 -17.79 0.05 4.08
C HIS A 38 -17.92 0.64 2.67
N GLU A 39 -17.41 -0.08 1.68
CA GLU A 39 -17.50 0.23 0.26
C GLU A 39 -17.69 -1.08 -0.54
N ASP A 40 -18.11 -0.95 -1.79
CA ASP A 40 -18.14 -2.10 -2.70
C ASP A 40 -16.75 -2.76 -2.82
N GLU A 41 -16.70 -4.09 -2.82
CA GLU A 41 -15.43 -4.85 -2.86
C GLU A 41 -14.51 -4.45 -4.03
N LYS A 42 -15.11 -4.04 -5.16
CA LYS A 42 -14.39 -3.58 -6.35
C LYS A 42 -13.60 -2.29 -6.08
N ASN A 43 -14.08 -1.44 -5.18
CA ASN A 43 -13.43 -0.17 -4.83
C ASN A 43 -12.22 -0.41 -3.93
N LEU A 44 -12.32 -1.28 -2.92
CA LEU A 44 -11.19 -1.62 -2.05
C LEU A 44 -10.02 -2.19 -2.85
N ARG A 45 -10.30 -3.18 -3.71
CA ARG A 45 -9.27 -3.79 -4.56
C ARG A 45 -8.58 -2.76 -5.46
N LYS A 46 -9.35 -1.82 -6.02
CA LYS A 46 -8.81 -0.75 -6.87
C LYS A 46 -7.88 0.18 -6.07
N ARG A 47 -8.32 0.64 -4.89
CA ARG A 47 -7.52 1.53 -4.02
C ARG A 47 -6.22 0.86 -3.57
N LEU A 48 -6.27 -0.42 -3.18
CA LEU A 48 -5.08 -1.18 -2.80
C LEU A 48 -4.10 -1.33 -3.97
N LYS A 49 -4.61 -1.57 -5.18
CA LYS A 49 -3.77 -1.69 -6.38
C LYS A 49 -3.11 -0.37 -6.75
N GLU A 50 -3.83 0.74 -6.68
CA GLU A 50 -3.29 2.09 -6.94
C GLU A 50 -2.20 2.44 -5.91
N ALA A 51 -2.48 2.23 -4.62
CA ALA A 51 -1.51 2.45 -3.55
C ALA A 51 -0.25 1.60 -3.70
N TYR A 52 -0.39 0.31 -4.04
CA TYR A 52 0.76 -0.57 -4.25
C TYR A 52 1.61 -0.13 -5.44
N ARG A 53 0.98 0.20 -6.58
CA ARG A 53 1.71 0.69 -7.76
C ARG A 53 2.48 1.96 -7.46
N TYR A 54 1.90 2.88 -6.71
CA TYR A 54 2.59 4.08 -6.24
C TYR A 54 3.85 3.73 -5.42
N LEU A 55 3.73 2.84 -4.43
CA LEU A 55 4.87 2.46 -3.59
C LEU A 55 5.99 1.76 -4.37
N ILE A 56 5.64 0.83 -5.27
CA ILE A 56 6.63 0.01 -5.98
C ILE A 56 7.22 0.74 -7.18
N SER A 57 6.36 1.32 -8.02
CA SER A 57 6.79 1.90 -9.31
C SER A 57 7.26 3.34 -9.19
N GLU A 58 6.64 4.15 -8.32
CA GLU A 58 6.98 5.57 -8.20
C GLU A 58 8.01 5.81 -7.09
N LEU A 59 7.84 5.16 -5.92
CA LEU A 59 8.71 5.37 -4.76
C LEU A 59 9.79 4.29 -4.58
N GLY A 60 9.74 3.19 -5.34
CA GLY A 60 10.76 2.15 -5.31
C GLY A 60 10.88 1.38 -4.00
N PHE A 61 9.79 1.22 -3.24
CA PHE A 61 9.76 0.47 -1.99
C PHE A 61 10.23 -0.98 -2.19
N LYS A 62 11.05 -1.47 -1.26
CA LYS A 62 11.61 -2.84 -1.22
C LYS A 62 11.19 -3.59 0.04
N ASP A 63 10.94 -2.89 1.14
CA ASP A 63 10.51 -3.48 2.41
C ASP A 63 9.03 -3.89 2.36
N LYS A 64 8.81 -5.19 2.17
CA LYS A 64 7.47 -5.80 2.11
C LYS A 64 6.63 -5.53 3.36
N LYS A 65 7.24 -5.36 4.54
CA LYS A 65 6.50 -5.06 5.78
C LYS A 65 5.92 -3.65 5.73
N LEU A 66 6.69 -2.69 5.22
CA LEU A 66 6.21 -1.32 5.03
C LEU A 66 5.13 -1.22 3.96
N VAL A 67 5.32 -1.92 2.84
CA VAL A 67 4.29 -2.01 1.80
C VAL A 67 3.00 -2.58 2.39
N ARG A 68 3.08 -3.68 3.14
CA ARG A 68 1.90 -4.27 3.79
C ARG A 68 1.25 -3.30 4.78
N SER A 69 2.01 -2.64 5.65
CA SER A 69 1.42 -1.70 6.62
C SER A 69 0.75 -0.51 5.94
N TYR A 70 1.32 -0.01 4.84
CA TYR A 70 0.72 1.07 4.07
C TYR A 70 -0.62 0.65 3.48
N LEU A 71 -0.68 -0.55 2.88
CA LEU A 71 -1.91 -1.10 2.32
C LEU A 71 -3.01 -1.31 3.38
N TYR A 72 -2.64 -1.68 4.60
CA TYR A 72 -3.60 -1.77 5.71
C TYR A 72 -4.16 -0.38 6.07
N LEU A 73 -3.29 0.64 6.19
CA LEU A 73 -3.74 2.02 6.43
C LEU A 73 -4.65 2.53 5.31
N THR A 74 -4.35 2.22 4.05
CA THR A 74 -5.21 2.52 2.91
C THR A 74 -6.56 1.82 3.02
N ALA A 75 -6.61 0.55 3.43
CA ALA A 75 -7.88 -0.17 3.58
C ALA A 75 -8.76 0.45 4.67
N PHE A 76 -8.18 0.80 5.82
CA PHE A 76 -8.90 1.34 6.97
C PHE A 76 -9.29 2.82 6.81
N ASN A 77 -8.59 3.56 5.95
CA ASN A 77 -8.81 4.99 5.75
C ASN A 77 -8.97 5.30 4.27
N LEU A 78 -10.21 5.60 3.85
CA LEU A 78 -10.60 5.77 2.45
C LEU A 78 -9.64 6.68 1.66
N ASN A 79 -9.26 7.79 2.29
CA ASN A 79 -8.47 8.84 1.65
C ASN A 79 -6.98 8.79 1.98
N PHE A 80 -6.48 7.85 2.80
CA PHE A 80 -5.09 7.89 3.26
C PHE A 80 -4.06 7.98 2.12
N HIS A 81 -4.27 7.20 1.04
CA HIS A 81 -3.41 7.27 -0.14
C HIS A 81 -3.67 8.52 -1.01
N GLY A 82 -4.88 9.08 -0.98
CA GLY A 82 -5.29 10.24 -1.79
C GLY A 82 -4.96 11.59 -1.15
N VAL A 83 -4.55 11.63 0.11
CA VAL A 83 -4.23 12.86 0.85
C VAL A 83 -2.88 13.43 0.37
N PRO A 84 -2.84 14.66 -0.19
CA PRO A 84 -1.60 15.28 -0.68
C PRO A 84 -0.51 15.37 0.38
N GLU A 85 -0.86 15.61 1.64
CA GLU A 85 0.08 15.74 2.75
C GLU A 85 0.86 14.45 3.00
N ILE A 86 0.21 13.28 2.84
CA ILE A 86 0.89 11.98 2.96
C ILE A 86 1.85 11.78 1.80
N LYS A 87 1.43 12.08 0.56
CA LYS A 87 2.31 11.97 -0.61
C LYS A 87 3.50 12.92 -0.52
N ASN A 88 3.26 14.20 -0.22
CA ASN A 88 4.31 15.19 -0.03
C ASN A 88 5.29 14.77 1.06
N ALA A 89 4.83 14.20 2.17
CA ALA A 89 5.72 13.72 3.23
C ALA A 89 6.59 12.53 2.80
N LEU A 90 6.09 11.65 1.93
CA LEU A 90 6.82 10.51 1.37
C LEU A 90 7.79 10.91 0.25
N GLU A 91 7.56 12.05 -0.39
CA GLU A 91 8.36 12.54 -1.53
C GLU A 91 9.36 13.63 -1.11
N ALA A 92 9.26 14.16 0.11
CA ALA A 92 10.06 15.30 0.59
C ALA A 92 11.57 15.04 0.77
N GLY A 93 12.06 13.86 0.43
CA GLY A 93 13.39 13.39 0.83
C GLY A 93 13.85 12.23 -0.04
N GLU A 94 15.12 11.86 0.12
CA GLU A 94 15.76 10.88 -0.77
C GLU A 94 15.37 9.43 -0.47
N ASN A 95 14.73 9.17 0.69
CA ASN A 95 14.35 7.83 1.11
C ASN A 95 12.88 7.77 1.57
N PRO A 96 11.96 7.46 0.64
CA PRO A 96 10.54 7.33 0.92
C PRO A 96 10.19 6.30 2.01
N GLU A 97 10.95 5.20 2.11
CA GLU A 97 10.73 4.20 3.16
C GLU A 97 11.08 4.74 4.54
N GLN A 98 12.16 5.52 4.65
CA GLN A 98 12.53 6.14 5.92
C GLN A 98 11.50 7.20 6.32
N GLN A 99 11.04 8.01 5.37
CA GLN A 99 9.98 8.98 5.60
C GLN A 99 8.69 8.30 6.08
N TYR A 100 8.33 7.17 5.48
CA TYR A 100 7.18 6.40 5.94
C TYR A 100 7.36 5.85 7.37
N LYS A 101 8.56 5.34 7.72
CA LYS A 101 8.87 4.91 9.09
C LYS A 101 8.73 6.06 10.08
N ASP A 102 9.16 7.26 9.70
CA ASP A 102 9.05 8.44 10.55
C ASP A 102 7.59 8.85 10.75
N ILE A 103 6.75 8.80 9.71
CA ILE A 103 5.30 8.99 9.82
C ILE A 103 4.69 8.00 10.82
N LEU A 104 5.01 6.70 10.69
CA LEU A 104 4.52 5.67 11.61
C LEU A 104 4.96 5.93 13.06
N ARG A 105 6.20 6.37 13.27
CA ARG A 105 6.72 6.71 14.60
C ARG A 105 6.01 7.92 15.20
N ILE A 106 5.69 8.93 14.39
CA ILE A 106 4.91 10.09 14.84
C ILE A 106 3.51 9.65 15.28
N ILE A 107 2.83 8.84 14.47
CA ILE A 107 1.50 8.31 14.80
C ILE A 107 1.53 7.52 16.11
N ASP A 108 2.48 6.60 16.28
CA ASP A 108 2.63 5.81 17.51
C ASP A 108 2.86 6.69 18.75
N ASN A 109 3.73 7.70 18.64
CA ASN A 109 3.96 8.66 19.73
C ASN A 109 2.70 9.47 20.08
N LEU A 110 1.92 9.88 19.09
CA LEU A 110 0.66 10.60 19.32
C LEU A 110 -0.38 9.72 20.03
N LEU A 111 -0.48 8.44 19.64
CA LEU A 111 -1.38 7.48 20.29
C LEU A 111 -0.97 7.22 21.75
N LYS A 112 0.33 7.09 22.03
CA LYS A 112 0.85 6.90 23.39
C LYS A 112 0.58 8.07 24.32
N ARG A 113 0.59 9.31 23.81
CA ARG A 113 0.31 10.53 24.59
C ARG A 113 -1.18 10.72 24.92
N ARG A 114 -2.07 10.04 24.19
CA ARG A 114 -3.53 10.10 24.42
C ARG A 114 -4.02 9.03 25.40
N LYS A 115 -3.16 8.09 25.81
CA LYS A 115 -3.41 7.12 26.87
C LYS A 115 -2.86 7.65 28.18
#